data_AF-A0A2U3L933-F1
#
_entry.id   AF-A0A2U3L933-F1
#
_cell.length_a   1.000
_cell.length_b   1.000
_cell.length_c   1.000
_cell.angle_alpha   90.00
_cell.angle_beta   90.00
_cell.angle_gamma   90.00
#
_symmetry.space_group_name_H-M   'P 1'
#
loop_
_entity.id
_entity.type
_entity.pdbx_description
1 polymer ?
#
loop_
_entity_poly.entity_id
_entity_poly.type
_entity_poly.pdbx_seq_one_letter_code
_entity_poly.pdbx_strand_id
1 'polypeptide(L)'
;MIEDGLYSLIKTNIPDFIGVNEYQMYYLAVFDPVPPPYCVFRRYKREAELDLSSTYGLFNSGYVMDIYHNDSWALLDLQQRIRKLLEGLPLTTVGGIFVQGLLVQDDFHTIPALMQEARTRSYQGVLDFEVIHNI
;
A
#
# COMPACT_ATOMS: atom_id res chain seq x y z
N MET A 1 -9.34 -7.35 9.98
CA MET A 1 -7.95 -6.94 10.29
C MET A 1 -7.76 -5.51 9.78
N ILE A 2 -6.81 -4.72 10.29
CA ILE A 2 -6.58 -3.36 9.77
C ILE A 2 -6.19 -3.40 8.28
N GLU A 3 -5.50 -4.46 7.89
CA GLU A 3 -5.06 -4.74 6.54
C GLU A 3 -6.21 -4.94 5.56
N ASP A 4 -7.23 -5.71 5.94
CA ASP A 4 -8.45 -5.86 5.12
C ASP A 4 -9.15 -4.51 4.94
N GLY A 5 -9.12 -3.68 5.98
CA GLY A 5 -9.68 -2.33 5.96
C GLY A 5 -8.91 -1.41 5.02
N LEU A 6 -7.58 -1.38 5.11
CA LEU A 6 -6.70 -0.59 4.23
C LEU A 6 -6.83 -1.07 2.78
N TYR A 7 -6.80 -2.38 2.55
CA TYR A 7 -7.02 -2.99 1.23
C TYR A 7 -8.35 -2.56 0.63
N SER A 8 -9.45 -2.73 1.39
CA SER A 8 -10.80 -2.39 0.93
C SER A 8 -10.97 -0.89 0.69
N LEU A 9 -10.39 -0.06 1.55
CA LEU A 9 -10.41 1.39 1.41
C LEU A 9 -9.71 1.83 0.12
N ILE A 10 -8.51 1.33 -0.15
CA ILE A 10 -7.76 1.67 -1.36
C ILE A 10 -8.52 1.19 -2.60
N LYS A 11 -9.00 -0.05 -2.58
CA LYS A 11 -9.78 -0.63 -3.69
C LYS A 11 -11.06 0.15 -4.00
N THR A 12 -11.72 0.72 -2.99
CA THR A 12 -13.00 1.43 -3.17
C THR A 12 -12.83 2.89 -3.60
N ASN A 13 -11.71 3.52 -3.26
CA ASN A 13 -11.51 4.96 -3.48
C ASN A 13 -10.63 5.29 -4.70
N ILE A 14 -9.91 4.31 -5.24
CA ILE A 14 -9.03 4.51 -6.40
C ILE A 14 -9.68 3.85 -7.64
N PRO A 15 -10.08 4.65 -8.66
CA PRO A 15 -10.79 4.15 -9.83
C PRO A 15 -10.08 3.03 -10.61
N ASP A 16 -8.75 2.99 -10.57
CA ASP A 16 -7.93 2.02 -11.29
C ASP A 16 -8.14 0.58 -10.80
N PHE A 17 -8.68 0.42 -9.58
CA PHE A 17 -9.06 -0.88 -9.01
C PHE A 17 -10.56 -1.21 -9.19
N ILE A 18 -11.30 -0.41 -9.96
CA ILE A 18 -12.76 -0.54 -10.15
C ILE A 18 -13.08 -0.58 -11.65
N GLY A 19 -13.55 -1.71 -12.18
CA GLY A 19 -13.96 -1.82 -13.59
C GLY A 19 -13.71 -3.20 -14.25
N VAL A 20 -13.55 -3.19 -15.59
CA VAL A 20 -13.39 -4.43 -16.39
C VAL A 20 -11.91 -4.73 -16.69
N ASN A 21 -11.04 -3.71 -16.63
CA ASN A 21 -9.57 -3.82 -16.76
C ASN A 21 -8.90 -3.35 -15.46
N GLU A 22 -9.28 -3.97 -14.34
CA GLU A 22 -8.82 -3.56 -13.01
C GLU A 22 -7.34 -3.90 -12.79
N TYR A 23 -6.61 -2.95 -12.20
CA TYR A 23 -5.36 -3.28 -11.53
C TYR A 23 -5.62 -4.38 -10.50
N GLN A 24 -4.85 -5.45 -10.59
CA GLN A 24 -4.96 -6.54 -9.63
C GLN A 24 -4.17 -6.21 -8.37
N MET A 25 -4.82 -6.20 -7.20
CA MET A 25 -4.17 -5.96 -5.90
C MET A 25 -4.05 -7.27 -5.12
N TYR A 26 -2.81 -7.71 -4.87
CA TYR A 26 -2.49 -8.96 -4.17
C TYR A 26 -1.99 -8.71 -2.75
N TYR A 27 -2.37 -9.59 -1.82
CA TYR A 27 -2.02 -9.48 -0.38
C TYR A 27 -0.69 -10.18 -0.01
N LEU A 28 -0.02 -10.84 -0.96
CA LEU A 28 1.24 -11.56 -0.78
C LEU A 28 2.09 -11.49 -2.06
N ALA A 29 3.39 -11.75 -1.95
CA ALA A 29 4.28 -11.85 -3.10
C ALA A 29 3.72 -12.87 -4.11
N VAL A 30 3.53 -12.43 -5.36
CA VAL A 30 3.01 -13.31 -6.40
C VAL A 30 4.16 -14.17 -6.92
N PHE A 31 4.00 -15.49 -6.82
CA PHE A 31 5.03 -16.46 -7.23
C PHE A 31 5.04 -16.74 -8.74
N ASP A 32 3.97 -16.37 -9.45
CA ASP A 32 3.82 -16.53 -10.90
C ASP A 32 3.93 -15.18 -11.63
N PRO A 33 4.36 -15.15 -12.91
CA PRO A 33 4.45 -13.90 -13.67
C PRO A 33 3.06 -13.31 -13.90
N VAL A 34 2.74 -12.26 -13.13
CA VAL A 34 1.53 -11.46 -13.34
C VAL A 34 1.81 -10.39 -14.40
N PRO A 35 0.97 -10.29 -15.45
CA PRO A 35 1.09 -9.21 -16.39
C PRO A 35 0.71 -7.88 -15.72
N PRO A 36 1.52 -6.80 -15.85
CA PRO A 36 1.11 -5.46 -15.46
C PRO A 36 -0.16 -5.03 -16.24
N PRO A 37 -1.10 -4.31 -15.62
CA PRO A 37 -0.95 -3.58 -14.35
C PRO A 37 -1.36 -4.37 -13.08
N TYR A 38 -0.54 -4.35 -12.04
CA TYR A 38 -0.86 -4.95 -10.74
C TYR A 38 -0.14 -4.27 -9.57
N CYS A 39 -0.58 -4.50 -8.34
CA CYS A 39 0.14 -4.10 -7.15
C CYS A 39 0.14 -5.20 -6.07
N VAL A 40 1.15 -5.16 -5.21
CA VAL A 40 1.33 -6.07 -4.08
C VAL A 40 1.31 -5.24 -2.81
N PHE A 41 0.41 -5.57 -1.89
CA PHE A 41 0.26 -4.93 -0.60
C PHE A 41 0.66 -5.91 0.50
N ARG A 42 1.63 -5.51 1.34
CA ARG A 42 2.16 -6.37 2.40
C ARG A 42 2.50 -5.58 3.65
N ARG A 43 2.34 -6.22 4.81
CA ARG A 43 2.87 -5.74 6.09
C ARG A 43 4.29 -6.25 6.28
N TYR A 44 5.22 -5.36 6.64
CA TYR A 44 6.61 -5.75 6.94
C TYR A 44 6.97 -5.58 8.42
N LYS A 45 6.21 -4.79 9.17
CA LYS A 45 6.49 -4.48 10.58
C LYS A 45 5.20 -4.38 11.38
N ARG A 46 5.25 -4.83 12.64
CA ARG A 46 4.23 -4.55 13.67
C ARG A 46 4.92 -4.55 15.03
N GLU A 47 4.98 -3.38 15.65
CA GLU A 47 5.63 -3.17 16.94
C GLU A 47 4.62 -2.55 17.92
N ALA A 48 4.68 -2.97 19.18
CA ALA A 48 3.92 -2.32 20.24
C ALA A 48 4.63 -1.01 20.61
N GLU A 49 3.90 0.09 20.64
CA GLU A 49 4.46 1.36 21.08
C GLU A 49 4.49 1.36 22.62
N LEU A 50 5.67 1.56 23.20
CA LEU A 50 5.86 1.61 24.64
C LEU A 50 5.39 2.97 25.14
N ASP A 51 4.09 3.11 25.41
CA ASP A 51 3.61 4.27 26.13
C ASP A 51 3.93 4.14 27.62
N LEU A 52 4.64 5.14 28.16
CA LEU A 52 4.93 5.29 29.59
C LEU A 52 3.64 5.53 30.41
N SER A 53 2.50 5.79 29.75
CA SER A 53 1.21 6.11 30.36
C SER A 53 0.30 4.91 30.70
N SER A 54 0.75 3.66 30.52
CA SER A 54 -0.01 2.42 30.80
C SER A 54 -1.11 2.06 29.78
N THR A 55 -1.16 2.69 28.60
CA THR A 55 -2.08 2.26 27.54
C THR A 55 -1.55 1.00 26.85
N TYR A 56 -1.89 -0.16 27.41
CA TYR A 56 -1.74 -1.43 26.72
C TYR A 56 -2.59 -1.42 25.45
N GLY A 57 -1.97 -1.46 24.26
CA GLY A 57 -2.68 -1.74 23.00
C GLY A 57 -2.40 -0.80 21.82
N LEU A 58 -1.45 0.13 21.91
CA LEU A 58 -1.01 0.93 20.77
C LEU A 58 0.02 0.15 19.93
N PHE A 59 -0.21 0.05 18.63
CA PHE A 59 0.69 -0.60 17.69
C PHE A 59 1.10 0.36 16.58
N ASN A 60 2.38 0.34 16.22
CA ASN A 60 2.89 0.89 14.97
C ASN A 60 3.07 -0.27 13.98
N SER A 61 2.32 -0.24 12.87
CA SER A 61 2.42 -1.24 11.79
C SER A 61 2.91 -0.61 10.49
N GLY A 62 3.96 -1.17 9.92
CA GLY A 62 4.55 -0.75 8.66
C GLY A 62 4.06 -1.60 7.48
N TYR A 63 3.66 -0.93 6.41
CA TYR A 63 3.14 -1.50 5.18
C TYR A 63 3.90 -1.00 3.96
N VAL A 64 4.10 -1.89 3.00
CA VAL A 64 4.67 -1.56 1.69
C VAL A 64 3.68 -1.94 0.62
N MET A 65 3.50 -1.03 -0.32
CA MET A 65 2.79 -1.26 -1.57
C MET A 65 3.75 -1.15 -2.75
N ASP A 66 3.95 -2.26 -3.45
CA ASP A 66 4.70 -2.34 -4.69
C ASP A 66 3.72 -2.25 -5.87
N ILE A 67 3.82 -1.22 -6.70
CA ILE A 67 2.92 -0.95 -7.84
C ILE A 67 3.69 -1.19 -9.13
N TYR A 68 3.15 -2.02 -10.04
CA TYR A 68 3.77 -2.37 -11.31
C TYR A 68 2.92 -1.89 -12.49
N HIS A 69 3.54 -1.13 -13.40
CA HIS A 69 2.85 -0.57 -14.56
C HIS A 69 3.74 -0.53 -15.82
N ASN A 70 3.13 -0.49 -17.01
CA ASN A 70 3.86 -0.37 -18.28
C ASN A 70 4.11 1.10 -18.71
N ASP A 71 3.43 2.04 -18.06
CA ASP A 71 3.55 3.48 -18.29
C ASP A 71 3.95 4.19 -16.99
N SER A 72 5.07 4.90 -17.03
CA SER A 72 5.61 5.64 -15.89
C SER A 72 4.71 6.78 -15.42
N TRP A 73 3.99 7.45 -16.33
CA TRP A 73 3.13 8.59 -15.97
C TRP A 73 1.90 8.14 -15.21
N ALA A 74 1.24 7.08 -15.71
CA ALA A 74 0.10 6.47 -15.04
C ALA A 74 0.48 5.90 -13.65
N LEU A 75 1.70 5.36 -13.53
CA LEU A 75 2.21 4.87 -12.25
C LEU A 75 2.41 5.99 -11.23
N LEU A 76 3.05 7.09 -11.65
CA LEU A 76 3.26 8.27 -10.80
C LEU A 76 1.93 8.86 -10.32
N ASP A 77 0.96 8.99 -11.23
CA ASP A 77 -0.37 9.50 -10.91
C ASP A 77 -1.12 8.58 -9.93
N LEU A 78 -1.10 7.27 -10.16
CA LEU A 78 -1.71 6.28 -9.27
C LEU A 78 -1.08 6.33 -7.87
N GLN A 79 0.25 6.37 -7.79
CA GLN A 79 0.97 6.46 -6.53
C GLN A 79 0.63 7.75 -5.77
N GLN A 80 0.53 8.89 -6.45
CA GLN A 80 0.11 10.14 -5.83
C GLN A 80 -1.34 10.10 -5.32
N ARG A 81 -2.25 9.46 -6.06
CA ARG A 81 -3.65 9.30 -5.62
C ARG A 81 -3.76 8.42 -4.39
N ILE A 82 -3.01 7.31 -4.33
CA ILE A 82 -2.95 6.44 -3.15
C ILE A 82 -2.34 7.18 -1.97
N ARG A 83 -1.23 7.92 -2.17
CA ARG A 83 -0.60 8.75 -1.13
C ARG A 83 -1.58 9.76 -0.54
N LYS A 84 -2.25 10.54 -1.38
CA LYS A 84 -3.26 11.54 -0.95
C LYS A 84 -4.41 10.90 -0.18
N LEU A 85 -4.86 9.72 -0.60
CA LEU A 85 -5.89 8.98 0.12
C LEU A 85 -5.39 8.62 1.53
N LEU A 86 -4.20 8.03 1.63
CA LEU A 86 -3.63 7.57 2.91
C LEU A 86 -3.35 8.74 3.87
N GLU A 87 -2.75 9.82 3.39
CA GLU A 87 -2.48 11.03 4.18
C GLU A 87 -3.77 11.71 4.68
N GLY A 88 -4.91 11.45 4.03
CA GLY A 88 -6.23 11.93 4.46
C GLY A 88 -6.94 11.10 5.54
N LEU A 89 -6.37 9.96 5.95
CA LEU A 89 -6.99 9.02 6.92
C LEU A 89 -6.71 9.23 8.43
N PRO A 90 -5.84 10.13 8.92
CA PRO A 90 -5.63 10.25 10.36
C PRO A 90 -6.95 10.48 11.12
N LEU A 91 -7.09 9.86 12.30
CA LEU A 91 -8.27 9.99 13.18
C LEU A 91 -9.54 9.33 12.60
N THR A 92 -9.41 8.18 11.96
CA THR A 92 -10.54 7.43 11.38
C THR A 92 -10.57 5.97 11.85
N THR A 93 -11.69 5.29 11.60
CA THR A 93 -11.83 3.85 11.87
C THR A 93 -11.68 3.07 10.57
N VAL A 94 -10.67 2.20 10.50
CA VAL A 94 -10.36 1.35 9.35
C VAL A 94 -10.51 -0.11 9.75
N GLY A 95 -11.42 -0.84 9.09
CA GLY A 95 -11.65 -2.27 9.41
C GLY A 95 -12.09 -2.54 10.86
N GLY A 96 -12.75 -1.56 11.50
CA GLY A 96 -13.15 -1.62 12.91
C GLY A 96 -12.06 -1.24 13.91
N ILE A 97 -10.86 -0.88 13.43
CA ILE A 97 -9.71 -0.47 14.24
C ILE A 97 -9.54 1.04 14.17
N PHE A 98 -9.31 1.68 15.31
CA PHE A 98 -9.09 3.12 15.36
C PHE A 98 -7.65 3.47 14.99
N VAL A 99 -7.50 4.26 13.94
CA VAL A 99 -6.22 4.75 13.43
C VAL A 99 -5.97 6.13 14.00
N GLN A 100 -4.92 6.25 14.81
CA GLN A 100 -4.52 7.51 15.44
C GLN A 100 -3.69 8.36 14.49
N GLY A 101 -2.83 7.72 13.69
CA GLY A 101 -1.95 8.39 12.74
C GLY A 101 -1.56 7.49 11.59
N LEU A 102 -1.30 8.13 10.44
CA LEU A 102 -0.74 7.47 9.27
C LEU A 102 0.36 8.37 8.70
N LEU A 103 1.54 7.78 8.46
CA LEU A 103 2.72 8.46 7.95
C LEU A 103 3.20 7.73 6.70
N VAL A 104 3.23 8.42 5.56
CA VAL A 104 3.87 7.90 4.34
C VAL A 104 5.36 8.23 4.43
N GLN A 105 6.21 7.21 4.47
CA GLN A 105 7.65 7.36 4.73
C GLN A 105 8.41 7.66 3.45
N ASP A 106 8.33 6.77 2.46
CA ASP A 106 9.12 6.85 1.23
C ASP A 106 8.28 6.55 -0.02
N ASP A 107 8.53 7.34 -1.07
CA ASP A 107 7.99 7.16 -2.42
C ASP A 107 9.12 7.11 -3.46
N PHE A 108 9.60 5.92 -3.80
CA PHE A 108 10.66 5.78 -4.81
C PHE A 108 10.24 4.87 -5.98
N HIS A 109 10.91 5.09 -7.12
CA HIS A 109 10.59 4.46 -8.39
C HIS A 109 11.81 3.67 -8.88
N THR A 110 11.61 2.42 -9.27
CA THR A 110 12.67 1.55 -9.80
C THR A 110 12.23 0.84 -11.06
N ILE A 111 13.21 0.35 -11.83
CA ILE A 111 12.98 -0.60 -12.92
C ILE A 111 13.32 -1.99 -12.35
N PRO A 112 12.36 -2.94 -12.30
CA PRO A 112 12.63 -4.26 -11.72
C PRO A 112 13.74 -4.99 -12.49
N ALA A 113 14.74 -5.50 -11.79
CA ALA A 113 15.87 -6.21 -12.40
C ALA A 113 15.42 -7.49 -13.16
N LEU A 114 14.40 -8.19 -12.65
CA LEU A 114 13.91 -9.47 -13.18
C LEU A 114 13.10 -9.35 -14.48
N MET A 115 12.63 -8.14 -14.85
CA MET A 115 11.82 -7.93 -16.07
C MET A 115 12.60 -7.29 -17.22
N GLN A 116 13.86 -6.89 -17.01
CA GLN A 116 14.68 -6.32 -18.08
C GLN A 116 15.05 -7.33 -19.18
N GLU A 117 14.91 -8.64 -18.91
CA GLU A 117 15.17 -9.72 -19.88
C GLU A 117 13.95 -10.03 -20.78
N ALA A 118 12.74 -9.63 -20.40
CA ALA A 118 11.54 -9.73 -21.22
C ALA A 118 11.22 -8.37 -21.85
N ARG A 119 10.80 -8.32 -23.12
CA ARG A 119 10.62 -7.09 -23.92
C ARG A 119 9.46 -6.17 -23.48
N THR A 120 9.07 -6.20 -22.21
CA THR A 120 8.04 -5.36 -21.60
C THR A 120 8.70 -4.47 -20.56
N ARG A 121 8.85 -3.18 -20.88
CA ARG A 121 9.29 -2.17 -19.90
C ARG A 121 8.22 -2.06 -18.82
N SER A 122 8.48 -2.65 -17.65
CA SER A 122 7.68 -2.45 -16.45
C SER A 122 8.39 -1.47 -15.51
N TYR A 123 7.61 -0.56 -14.95
CA TYR A 123 8.00 0.40 -13.94
C TYR A 123 7.46 -0.09 -12.60
N GLN A 124 8.26 0.07 -11.54
CA GLN A 124 7.85 -0.22 -10.17
C GLN A 124 7.83 1.08 -9.36
N GLY A 125 6.69 1.35 -8.72
CA GLY A 125 6.55 2.36 -7.68
C GLY A 125 6.47 1.67 -6.33
N VAL A 126 7.21 2.16 -5.34
CA VAL A 126 7.16 1.64 -3.98
C VAL A 126 6.61 2.74 -3.09
N LEU A 127 5.56 2.41 -2.33
CA LEU A 127 4.95 3.29 -1.33
C LEU A 127 5.05 2.63 0.04
N ASP A 128 5.88 3.19 0.90
CA ASP A 128 6.06 2.76 2.30
C ASP A 128 5.27 3.67 3.23
N PHE A 129 4.51 3.08 4.15
CA PHE A 129 3.75 3.84 5.13
C PHE A 129 3.59 3.10 6.46
N GLU A 130 3.58 3.87 7.54
CA GLU A 130 3.34 3.41 8.89
C GLU A 130 1.97 3.87 9.37
N VAL A 131 1.31 3.00 10.14
CA VAL A 131 0.00 3.24 10.74
C VAL A 131 0.09 3.01 12.23
N ILE A 132 -0.30 4.02 12.99
CA ILE A 132 -0.42 3.99 14.46
C ILE A 132 -1.88 3.72 14.80
N HIS A 133 -2.15 2.61 15.48
CA HIS A 133 -3.53 2.14 15.73
C HIS A 133 -3.68 1.36 17.03
N ASN A 134 -4.92 1.26 17.51
CA ASN A 134 -5.26 0.49 18.71
C ASN A 134 -5.77 -0.91 18.35
N ILE A 135 -5.30 -1.94 19.06
CA ILE A 135 -5.72 -3.37 18.98
C ILE A 135 -5.16 -4.14 17.77
#